data_AF-A0A841EF92-F1
#
_entry.id   AF-A0A841EF92-F1
#
_cell.length_a   1.000
_cell.length_b   1.000
_cell.length_c   1.000
_cell.angle_alpha   90.00
_cell.angle_beta   90.00
_cell.angle_gamma   90.00
#
_symmetry.space_group_name_H-M   'P 1'
#
loop_
_entity.id
_entity.type
_entity.pdbx_description
1 polymer ?
#
loop_
_entity_poly.entity_id
_entity_poly.type
_entity_poly.pdbx_seq_one_letter_code
_entity_poly.pdbx_strand_id
1 'polypeptide(L)'
;MVIDDIDAHRDRIVEGKKLGVEPICAVLNDAGVRIAPRTYYASKTRAPAARTVRGAELKKEIMRVFGDNYGVYGARRVHAVLKREGIRVARWTVERLMRALGLQGLQRGRRPRTMLGAGPASGVKRGRGWASINDVEFAVAEYVDWYNHRRLHGELDHRAPAEVEAIYRAAGYDHNAEPARVGDR
;
A
#
# COMPACT_ATOMS: atom_id res chain seq x y z
N MET A 1 -17.65 -9.92 11.79
CA MET A 1 -17.57 -10.26 13.24
C MET A 1 -19.00 -10.37 13.77
N VAL A 2 -19.25 -11.09 14.87
CA VAL A 2 -20.63 -11.37 15.33
C VAL A 2 -21.49 -10.11 15.55
N ILE A 3 -20.88 -8.98 15.88
CA ILE A 3 -21.57 -7.69 16.01
C ILE A 3 -22.08 -7.16 14.66
N ASP A 4 -21.30 -7.34 13.59
CA ASP A 4 -21.70 -6.94 12.22
C ASP A 4 -22.89 -7.78 11.72
N ASP A 5 -22.93 -9.06 12.12
CA ASP A 5 -24.03 -9.96 11.81
C ASP A 5 -25.33 -9.56 12.53
N ILE A 6 -25.24 -9.21 13.81
CA ILE A 6 -26.37 -8.66 14.58
C ILE A 6 -26.91 -7.38 13.92
N ASP A 7 -26.03 -6.47 13.48
CA ASP A 7 -26.47 -5.24 12.77
C ASP A 7 -27.18 -5.53 11.46
N ALA A 8 -26.69 -6.49 10.68
CA ALA A 8 -27.28 -6.85 9.38
C ALA A 8 -28.68 -7.49 9.49
N HIS A 9 -29.04 -7.98 10.67
CA HIS A 9 -30.26 -8.77 10.89
C HIS A 9 -31.26 -8.11 11.84
N ARG A 10 -30.86 -7.17 12.71
CA ARG A 10 -31.74 -6.55 13.72
C ARG A 10 -32.99 -5.86 13.15
N ASP A 11 -32.89 -5.34 11.93
CA ASP A 11 -33.96 -4.61 11.24
C ASP A 11 -34.80 -5.48 10.30
N ARG A 12 -34.47 -6.78 10.15
CA ARG A 12 -35.26 -7.70 9.34
C ARG A 12 -36.62 -7.94 9.99
N ILE A 13 -37.65 -8.00 9.13
CA ILE A 13 -39.03 -8.24 9.54
C ILE A 13 -39.32 -9.72 9.32
N VAL A 14 -39.71 -10.40 10.40
CA VAL A 14 -40.18 -11.78 10.40
C VAL A 14 -41.55 -11.76 11.07
N GLU A 15 -42.56 -12.36 10.44
CA GLU A 15 -43.95 -12.40 10.96
C GLU A 15 -44.51 -11.01 11.31
N GLY A 16 -44.19 -9.99 10.50
CA GLY A 16 -44.70 -8.62 10.67
C GLY A 16 -44.06 -7.82 11.81
N LYS A 17 -43.05 -8.38 12.52
CA LYS A 17 -42.30 -7.67 13.56
C LYS A 17 -40.81 -7.62 13.23
N LYS A 18 -40.15 -6.52 13.60
CA LYS A 18 -38.69 -6.44 13.55
C LYS A 18 -38.09 -7.38 14.59
N LEU A 19 -37.06 -8.13 14.21
CA LEU A 19 -36.38 -9.05 15.13
C LEU A 19 -35.79 -8.35 16.34
N GLY A 20 -35.14 -7.19 16.16
CA GLY A 20 -34.38 -6.55 17.24
C GLY A 20 -33.13 -7.36 17.63
N VAL A 21 -32.42 -6.92 18.66
CA VAL A 21 -31.10 -7.47 19.03
C VAL A 21 -31.22 -8.73 19.89
N GLU A 22 -32.20 -8.78 20.79
CA GLU A 22 -32.34 -9.85 21.79
C GLU A 22 -32.64 -11.23 21.17
N PRO A 23 -33.55 -11.38 20.20
CA PRO A 23 -33.81 -12.67 19.56
C PRO A 23 -32.60 -13.18 18.76
N ILE A 24 -31.84 -12.27 18.14
CA ILE A 24 -30.63 -12.63 17.40
C ILE A 24 -29.56 -13.14 18.37
N CYS A 25 -29.36 -12.45 19.50
CA CYS A 25 -28.46 -12.93 20.55
C CYS A 25 -28.91 -14.30 21.10
N ALA A 26 -30.21 -14.56 21.24
CA ALA A 26 -30.70 -15.87 21.69
C ALA A 26 -30.33 -16.99 20.71
N VAL A 27 -30.64 -16.81 19.42
CA VAL A 27 -30.29 -17.78 18.37
C VAL A 27 -28.78 -18.00 18.28
N LEU A 28 -27.98 -16.94 18.42
CA LEU A 28 -26.51 -17.05 18.40
C LEU A 28 -25.98 -17.83 19.62
N ASN A 29 -26.58 -17.65 20.81
CA ASN A 29 -26.21 -18.44 21.98
C ASN A 29 -26.55 -19.93 21.78
N ASP A 30 -27.73 -20.24 21.23
CA ASP A 30 -28.15 -21.61 20.92
C ASP A 30 -27.22 -22.27 19.89
N ALA A 31 -26.70 -21.50 18.94
CA ALA A 31 -25.70 -21.92 17.97
C ALA A 31 -24.26 -22.01 18.56
N GLY A 32 -24.07 -21.77 19.86
CA GLY A 32 -22.79 -21.90 20.57
C GLY A 32 -21.94 -20.62 20.62
N VAL A 33 -22.44 -19.48 20.13
CA VAL A 33 -21.75 -18.19 20.16
C VAL A 33 -22.24 -17.36 21.35
N ARG A 34 -21.49 -17.40 22.47
CA ARG A 34 -21.88 -16.73 23.72
C ARG A 34 -21.79 -15.20 23.64
N ILE A 35 -22.92 -14.53 23.42
CA ILE A 35 -23.03 -13.06 23.39
C ILE A 35 -24.26 -12.57 24.15
N ALA A 36 -24.06 -11.57 24.99
CA ALA A 36 -25.14 -10.86 25.69
C ALA A 36 -25.54 -9.58 24.91
N PRO A 37 -26.82 -9.19 24.89
CA PRO A 37 -27.28 -7.92 24.30
C PRO A 37 -26.54 -6.68 24.85
N ARG A 38 -26.20 -6.70 26.14
CA ARG A 38 -25.39 -5.64 26.78
C ARG A 38 -24.03 -5.48 26.12
N THR A 39 -23.40 -6.57 25.68
CA THR A 39 -22.11 -6.54 24.98
C THR A 39 -22.22 -5.90 23.61
N TYR A 40 -23.33 -6.12 22.90
CA TYR A 40 -23.63 -5.45 21.62
C TYR A 40 -23.74 -3.92 21.81
N TYR A 41 -24.62 -3.46 22.71
CA TYR A 41 -24.80 -2.03 22.94
C TYR A 41 -23.54 -1.37 23.50
N ALA A 42 -22.84 -2.05 24.41
CA ALA A 42 -21.55 -1.57 24.92
C ALA A 42 -20.53 -1.39 23.80
N SER A 43 -20.43 -2.34 22.86
CA SER A 43 -19.56 -2.21 21.69
C SER A 43 -19.95 -1.03 20.79
N LYS A 44 -21.25 -0.77 20.62
CA LYS A 44 -21.74 0.37 19.83
C LYS A 44 -21.44 1.72 20.45
N THR A 45 -21.47 1.80 21.78
CA THR A 45 -21.20 3.05 22.51
C THR A 45 -19.72 3.27 22.83
N ARG A 46 -18.89 2.22 22.79
CA ARG A 46 -17.46 2.33 23.12
C ARG A 46 -16.76 3.16 22.05
N ALA A 47 -16.10 4.24 22.50
CA ALA A 47 -15.16 4.95 21.66
C ALA A 47 -14.09 3.99 21.14
N PRO A 48 -13.68 4.10 19.86
CA PRO A 48 -12.63 3.27 19.32
C PRO A 48 -11.34 3.49 20.11
N ALA A 49 -10.66 2.39 20.45
CA ALA A 49 -9.38 2.48 21.15
C ALA A 49 -8.39 3.34 20.34
N ALA A 50 -7.56 4.13 21.02
CA ALA A 50 -6.58 5.02 20.37
C ALA A 50 -5.70 4.29 19.34
N ARG A 51 -5.39 3.00 19.59
CA ARG A 51 -4.65 2.14 18.66
C ARG A 51 -5.42 1.86 17.36
N THR A 52 -6.74 1.72 17.43
CA THR A 52 -7.61 1.51 16.26
C THR A 52 -7.67 2.78 15.43
N VAL A 53 -7.80 3.94 16.08
CA VAL A 53 -7.78 5.26 15.42
C VAL A 53 -6.46 5.48 14.71
N ARG A 54 -5.33 5.35 15.41
CA ARG A 54 -3.98 5.45 14.82
C ARG A 54 -3.75 4.44 13.70
N GLY A 55 -4.32 3.24 13.82
CA GLY A 55 -4.26 2.22 12.77
C GLY A 55 -5.01 2.63 11.51
N ALA A 56 -6.16 3.31 11.64
CA ALA A 56 -6.94 3.81 10.52
C ALA A 56 -6.24 5.01 9.85
N GLU A 57 -5.66 5.92 10.62
CA GLU A 57 -4.84 7.02 10.10
C GLU A 57 -3.64 6.49 9.31
N LEU A 58 -2.91 5.52 9.89
CA LEU A 58 -1.76 4.93 9.22
C LEU A 58 -2.14 4.18 7.93
N LYS A 59 -3.34 3.61 7.85
CA LYS A 59 -3.84 3.04 6.59
C LYS A 59 -3.99 4.10 5.51
N LYS A 60 -4.51 5.29 5.84
CA LYS A 60 -4.64 6.41 4.88
C LYS A 60 -3.28 6.85 4.35
N GLU A 61 -2.30 7.02 5.24
CA GLU A 61 -0.92 7.38 4.83
C GLU A 61 -0.28 6.29 3.98
N ILE A 62 -0.45 5.02 4.33
CA ILE A 62 0.06 3.90 3.52
C ILE A 62 -0.57 3.90 2.12
N MET A 63 -1.88 4.15 2.01
CA MET A 63 -2.56 4.24 0.70
C MET A 63 -2.06 5.42 -0.12
N ARG A 64 -1.87 6.59 0.50
CA ARG A 64 -1.31 7.78 -0.14
C ARG A 64 0.08 7.48 -0.69
N VAL A 65 1.01 7.06 0.18
CA VAL A 65 2.40 6.73 -0.21
C VAL A 65 2.44 5.63 -1.28
N PHE A 66 1.58 4.61 -1.19
CA PHE A 66 1.54 3.55 -2.19
C PHE A 66 1.07 4.06 -3.57
N GLY A 67 0.03 4.88 -3.60
CA GLY A 67 -0.50 5.50 -4.81
C GLY A 67 0.49 6.47 -5.45
N ASP A 68 1.06 7.37 -4.66
CA ASP A 68 2.06 8.36 -5.10
C ASP A 68 3.32 7.71 -5.71
N ASN A 69 3.60 6.45 -5.36
CA ASN A 69 4.75 5.68 -5.84
C ASN A 69 4.36 4.59 -6.85
N TYR A 70 3.32 4.84 -7.66
CA TYR A 70 2.87 4.00 -8.77
C TYR A 70 2.53 2.54 -8.38
N GLY A 71 2.27 2.28 -7.11
CA GLY A 71 2.10 0.91 -6.59
C GLY A 71 3.36 0.03 -6.67
N VAL A 72 4.53 0.60 -6.96
CA VAL A 72 5.80 -0.13 -7.06
C VAL A 72 6.34 -0.49 -5.67
N TYR A 73 5.99 0.29 -4.64
CA TYR A 73 6.55 0.14 -3.31
C TYR A 73 5.89 -0.99 -2.52
N GLY A 74 6.71 -1.96 -2.10
CA GLY A 74 6.35 -2.89 -1.03
C GLY A 74 6.56 -2.28 0.36
N ALA A 75 6.18 -3.03 1.39
CA ALA A 75 6.18 -2.56 2.78
C ALA A 75 7.52 -1.99 3.27
N ARG A 76 8.65 -2.51 2.81
CA ARG A 76 9.98 -1.97 3.15
C ARG A 76 10.18 -0.53 2.67
N ARG A 77 9.80 -0.24 1.42
CA ARG A 77 9.95 1.10 0.84
C ARG A 77 8.91 2.06 1.40
N VAL A 78 7.66 1.62 1.57
CA VAL A 78 6.63 2.41 2.25
C VAL A 78 7.08 2.79 3.67
N HIS A 79 7.65 1.84 4.42
CA HIS A 79 8.22 2.11 5.74
C HIS A 79 9.35 3.14 5.71
N ALA A 80 10.24 3.06 4.72
CA ALA A 80 11.33 4.03 4.54
C ALA A 80 10.80 5.45 4.25
N VAL A 81 9.77 5.58 3.40
CA VAL A 81 9.11 6.88 3.13
C VAL A 81 8.47 7.42 4.39
N LEU A 82 7.64 6.64 5.08
CA LEU A 82 6.99 7.07 6.32
C LEU A 82 8.01 7.49 7.38
N LYS A 83 9.15 6.78 7.47
CA LYS A 83 10.25 7.16 8.36
C LYS A 83 10.89 8.49 7.96
N ARG A 84 11.11 8.75 6.66
CA ARG A 84 11.63 10.03 6.14
C ARG A 84 10.67 11.20 6.41
N GLU A 85 9.37 10.94 6.34
CA GLU A 85 8.31 11.91 6.67
C GLU A 85 8.11 12.10 8.19
N GLY A 86 8.91 11.46 9.03
CA GLY A 86 8.86 11.60 10.50
C GLY A 86 7.81 10.72 11.20
N ILE A 87 7.08 9.89 10.45
CA ILE A 87 6.06 8.98 11.00
C ILE A 87 6.75 7.74 11.59
N ARG A 88 6.95 7.74 12.91
CA ARG A 88 7.52 6.61 13.64
C ARG A 88 6.54 5.45 13.75
N VAL A 89 6.78 4.43 12.93
CA VAL A 89 6.05 3.16 12.94
C VAL A 89 7.01 1.99 12.79
N ALA A 90 6.67 0.86 13.43
CA ALA A 90 7.42 -0.36 13.25
C ALA A 90 7.13 -0.97 11.88
N ARG A 91 8.16 -1.50 11.21
CA ARG A 91 8.04 -2.11 9.87
C ARG A 91 6.92 -3.17 9.80
N TRP A 92 6.82 -4.03 10.81
CA TRP A 92 5.79 -5.07 10.88
C TRP A 92 4.37 -4.49 10.90
N THR A 93 4.19 -3.28 11.44
CA THR A 93 2.89 -2.60 11.45
C THR A 93 2.49 -2.21 10.03
N VAL A 94 3.43 -1.68 9.25
CA VAL A 94 3.22 -1.36 7.83
C VAL A 94 2.90 -2.62 7.05
N GLU A 95 3.68 -3.69 7.23
CA GLU A 95 3.43 -4.99 6.57
C GLU A 95 2.03 -5.53 6.88
N ARG A 96 1.63 -5.54 8.16
CA ARG A 96 0.31 -6.00 8.58
C ARG A 96 -0.82 -5.15 7.97
N LEU A 97 -0.67 -3.82 7.96
CA LEU A 97 -1.70 -2.93 7.42
C LEU A 97 -1.81 -3.01 5.90
N MET A 98 -0.68 -3.13 5.18
CA MET A 98 -0.69 -3.37 3.74
C MET A 98 -1.39 -4.69 3.39
N ARG A 99 -1.12 -5.78 4.12
CA ARG A 99 -1.86 -7.05 3.96
C ARG A 99 -3.35 -6.87 4.20
N ALA A 100 -3.74 -6.14 5.24
CA ALA A 100 -5.15 -5.87 5.55
C ALA A 100 -5.85 -5.01 4.48
N LEU A 101 -5.09 -4.22 3.71
CA LEU A 101 -5.59 -3.41 2.60
C LEU A 101 -5.47 -4.13 1.24
N GLY A 102 -4.89 -5.33 1.18
CA GLY A 102 -4.59 -6.02 -0.08
C GLY A 102 -3.51 -5.33 -0.93
N LEU A 103 -2.73 -4.42 -0.35
CA LEU A 103 -1.69 -3.68 -1.07
C LEU A 103 -0.42 -4.53 -1.15
N GLN A 104 0.02 -4.79 -2.37
CA GLN A 104 1.26 -5.48 -2.66
C GLN A 104 2.06 -4.67 -3.68
N GLY A 105 3.29 -4.32 -3.31
CA GLY A 105 4.19 -3.66 -4.25
C GLY A 105 4.54 -4.57 -5.43
N LEU A 106 4.81 -3.96 -6.59
CA LEU A 106 5.20 -4.69 -7.79
C LEU A 106 6.39 -5.62 -7.53
N GLN A 107 6.15 -6.92 -7.63
CA GLN A 107 7.21 -7.94 -7.60
C GLN A 107 7.67 -8.21 -9.04
N ARG A 108 8.99 -8.29 -9.27
CA ARG A 108 9.50 -8.81 -10.54
C ARG A 108 9.04 -10.26 -10.63
N GLY A 109 8.17 -10.56 -11.59
CA GLY A 109 7.77 -11.94 -11.86
C GLY A 109 9.01 -12.80 -12.14
N ARG A 110 8.93 -14.10 -11.80
CA ARG A 110 9.91 -15.06 -12.35
C ARG A 110 9.83 -14.94 -13.87
N ARG A 111 10.98 -14.77 -14.54
CA ARG A 111 11.04 -14.91 -16.00
C ARG A 111 10.44 -16.28 -16.34
N PRO A 112 9.45 -16.38 -17.25
CA PRO A 112 9.01 -17.67 -17.76
C PRO A 112 10.25 -18.42 -18.27
N ARG A 113 10.52 -19.62 -17.75
CA ARG A 113 11.69 -20.42 -18.16
C ARG A 113 11.52 -21.13 -19.49
N THR A 114 10.46 -20.82 -20.24
CA THR A 114 10.19 -21.48 -21.53
C THR A 114 9.66 -20.48 -22.54
N MET A 115 10.29 -20.44 -23.72
CA MET A 115 9.64 -19.98 -24.94
C MET A 115 8.54 -20.97 -25.30
N LEU A 116 7.39 -20.87 -24.64
CA LEU A 116 6.15 -21.45 -25.14
C LEU A 116 5.38 -20.29 -25.75
N GLY A 117 5.14 -20.37 -27.06
CA GLY A 117 4.26 -19.47 -27.77
C GLY A 117 2.86 -19.57 -27.17
N ALA A 118 2.53 -18.62 -26.31
CA ALA A 118 1.19 -18.42 -25.79
C ALA A 118 0.71 -17.08 -26.35
N GLY A 119 -0.34 -17.13 -27.17
CA GLY A 119 -1.05 -15.96 -27.65
C GLY A 119 -1.54 -15.07 -26.50
N PRO A 120 -2.07 -13.87 -26.80
CA PRO A 120 -2.25 -12.82 -25.81
C PRO A 120 -3.38 -13.17 -24.82
N ALA A 121 -3.04 -13.91 -23.76
CA ALA A 121 -3.86 -14.05 -22.58
C ALA A 121 -3.40 -13.02 -21.54
N SER A 122 -3.84 -11.77 -21.69
CA SER A 122 -3.84 -10.84 -20.57
C SER A 122 -5.06 -9.92 -20.66
N GLY A 123 -6.04 -10.19 -19.79
CA GLY A 123 -7.16 -9.29 -19.48
C GLY A 123 -6.70 -8.05 -18.70
N VAL A 124 -5.57 -7.45 -19.09
CA VAL A 124 -5.24 -6.09 -18.70
C VAL A 124 -6.20 -5.22 -19.49
N LYS A 125 -7.08 -4.50 -18.79
CA LYS A 125 -7.76 -3.33 -19.35
C LYS A 125 -6.62 -2.39 -19.78
N ARG A 126 -6.21 -2.44 -21.05
CA ARG A 126 -5.34 -1.40 -21.59
C ARG A 126 -6.07 -0.11 -21.31
N GLY A 127 -5.45 0.80 -20.55
CA GLY A 127 -5.99 2.14 -20.36
C GLY A 127 -6.35 2.71 -21.72
N ARG A 128 -7.32 3.64 -21.77
CA ARG A 128 -7.54 4.42 -22.99
C ARG A 128 -6.16 4.90 -23.46
N GLY A 129 -5.81 4.60 -24.72
CA GLY A 129 -4.51 4.95 -25.27
C GLY A 129 -4.21 6.44 -25.09
N TRP A 130 -2.94 6.81 -25.18
CA TRP A 130 -2.49 8.19 -25.16
C TRP A 130 -3.22 9.00 -26.25
N ALA A 131 -3.74 10.18 -25.91
CA ALA A 131 -4.50 10.99 -26.85
C ALA A 131 -3.57 11.82 -27.77
N SER A 132 -2.33 12.04 -27.36
CA SER A 132 -1.30 12.77 -28.12
C SER A 132 0.12 12.34 -27.76
N ILE A 133 1.10 12.78 -28.57
CA ILE A 133 2.53 12.63 -28.25
C ILE A 133 2.91 13.43 -26.99
N ASN A 134 2.31 14.60 -26.78
CA ASN A 134 2.54 15.42 -25.59
C ASN A 134 2.15 14.65 -24.32
N ASP A 135 1.06 13.87 -24.34
CA ASP A 135 0.66 13.06 -23.18
C ASP A 135 1.74 12.01 -22.84
N VAL A 136 2.37 11.44 -23.86
CA VAL A 136 3.48 10.49 -23.69
C VAL A 136 4.71 11.22 -23.15
N GLU A 137 5.06 12.37 -23.72
CA GLU A 137 6.21 13.17 -23.28
C GLU A 137 6.06 13.60 -21.83
N PHE A 138 4.89 14.11 -21.42
CA PHE A 138 4.61 14.46 -20.04
C PHE A 138 4.69 13.25 -19.12
N ALA A 139 4.06 12.13 -19.48
CA ALA A 139 4.10 10.92 -18.64
C ALA A 139 5.53 10.36 -18.50
N VAL A 140 6.33 10.41 -19.56
CA VAL A 140 7.74 10.00 -19.52
C VAL A 140 8.56 10.96 -18.65
N ALA A 141 8.38 12.27 -18.80
CA ALA A 141 9.06 13.27 -17.99
C ALA A 141 8.71 13.13 -16.50
N GLU A 142 7.42 12.96 -16.17
CA GLU A 142 6.96 12.69 -14.80
C GLU A 142 7.54 11.40 -14.24
N TYR A 143 7.62 10.35 -15.06
CA TYR A 143 8.22 9.09 -14.66
C TYR A 143 9.73 9.23 -14.40
N VAL A 144 10.46 9.90 -15.29
CA VAL A 144 11.91 10.12 -15.18
C VAL A 144 12.22 10.97 -13.95
N ASP A 145 11.47 12.06 -13.75
CA ASP A 145 11.57 12.88 -12.53
C ASP A 145 11.36 12.03 -11.28
N TRP A 146 10.26 11.28 -11.21
CA TRP A 146 9.98 10.43 -10.08
C TRP A 146 11.10 9.40 -9.86
N TYR A 147 11.57 8.73 -10.91
CA TYR A 147 12.60 7.71 -10.82
C TYR A 147 13.92 8.30 -10.29
N ASN A 148 14.31 9.48 -10.75
CA ASN A 148 15.60 10.06 -10.41
C ASN A 148 15.57 10.83 -9.09
N HIS A 149 14.48 11.54 -8.78
CA HIS A 149 14.42 12.47 -7.65
C HIS A 149 13.62 11.96 -6.46
N ARG A 150 12.66 11.06 -6.66
CA ARG A 150 11.71 10.63 -5.61
C ARG A 150 11.77 9.14 -5.29
N ARG A 151 12.23 8.31 -6.22
CA ARG A 151 12.20 6.85 -6.08
C ARG A 151 13.27 6.35 -5.12
N LEU A 152 12.87 5.64 -4.06
CA LEU A 152 13.78 5.02 -3.10
C LEU A 152 14.23 3.64 -3.62
N HIS A 153 15.52 3.52 -3.88
CA HIS A 153 16.15 2.26 -4.27
C HIS A 153 16.65 1.48 -3.06
N GLY A 154 16.42 0.17 -3.03
CA GLY A 154 16.90 -0.66 -1.91
C GLY A 154 18.42 -0.80 -1.94
N GLU A 155 18.98 -0.85 -3.14
CA GLU A 155 20.40 -0.94 -3.44
C GLU A 155 21.16 0.36 -3.15
N LEU A 156 20.44 1.48 -3.04
CA LEU A 156 20.99 2.81 -2.73
C LEU A 156 20.65 3.24 -1.30
N ASP A 157 20.54 2.30 -0.36
CA ASP A 157 20.20 2.57 1.04
C ASP A 157 18.91 3.39 1.22
N HIS A 158 17.91 3.13 0.38
CA HIS A 158 16.66 3.89 0.35
C HIS A 158 16.88 5.38 0.09
N ARG A 159 17.80 5.71 -0.82
CA ARG A 159 18.00 7.02 -1.43
C ARG A 159 17.54 7.04 -2.88
N ALA A 160 17.23 8.25 -3.36
CA ALA A 160 16.96 8.49 -4.76
C ALA A 160 18.27 8.62 -5.57
N PRO A 161 18.30 8.24 -6.85
CA PRO A 161 19.49 8.35 -7.69
C PRO A 161 20.15 9.73 -7.66
N ALA A 162 19.37 10.80 -7.74
CA ALA A 162 19.88 12.18 -7.68
C ALA A 162 20.52 12.53 -6.33
N GLU A 163 20.01 12.00 -5.21
CA GLU A 163 20.65 12.19 -3.89
C GLU A 163 22.03 11.54 -3.86
N VAL A 164 22.15 10.37 -4.47
CA VAL A 164 23.41 9.62 -4.54
C VAL A 164 24.41 10.33 -5.45
N GLU A 165 23.99 10.76 -6.64
CA GLU A 165 24.83 11.56 -7.54
C GLU A 165 25.33 12.86 -6.88
N ALA A 166 24.46 13.57 -6.15
CA ALA A 166 24.83 14.79 -5.45
C ALA A 166 25.93 14.53 -4.41
N ILE A 167 25.87 13.40 -3.70
CA ILE A 167 26.91 12.99 -2.75
C ILE A 167 28.22 12.65 -3.48
N TYR A 168 28.15 11.91 -4.58
CA TYR A 168 29.34 11.58 -5.37
C TYR A 168 30.03 12.82 -5.95
N ARG A 169 29.25 13.77 -6.49
CA ARG A 169 29.78 15.05 -6.97
C ARG A 169 30.37 15.90 -5.84
N ALA A 170 29.69 15.97 -4.69
CA ALA A 170 30.20 16.68 -3.52
C ALA A 170 31.51 16.06 -2.99
N ALA A 171 31.71 14.75 -3.18
CA ALA A 171 32.95 14.05 -2.84
C ALA A 171 34.09 14.26 -3.87
N GLY A 172 33.89 15.10 -4.91
CA GLY A 172 34.91 15.44 -5.90
C GLY A 172 35.04 14.44 -7.06
N TYR A 173 34.10 13.51 -7.20
CA TYR A 173 34.07 12.60 -8.35
C TYR A 173 33.27 13.26 -9.49
N ASP A 174 33.97 13.73 -10.51
CA ASP A 174 33.35 14.12 -11.78
C ASP A 174 33.32 12.92 -12.73
N HIS A 175 32.12 12.41 -13.02
CA HIS A 175 31.94 11.30 -13.95
C HIS A 175 32.35 11.66 -15.40
N ASN A 176 32.42 12.96 -15.72
CA ASN A 176 32.81 13.46 -17.03
C ASN A 176 34.29 13.90 -17.10
N ALA A 177 35.05 13.79 -16.02
CA ALA A 177 36.49 14.01 -16.08
C ALA A 177 37.12 12.86 -16.86
N GLU A 178 37.69 13.15 -18.05
CA GLU A 178 38.49 12.16 -18.78
C GLU A 178 39.59 11.62 -17.84
N PRO A 179 39.75 10.29 -17.71
CA PRO A 179 40.85 9.76 -16.93
C PRO A 179 42.15 10.25 -17.54
N ALA A 180 43.02 10.86 -16.72
CA ALA A 180 44.33 11.33 -17.15
C ALA A 180 45.03 10.20 -17.93
N ARG A 181 45.35 10.45 -19.21
CA ARG A 181 45.96 9.45 -20.07
C ARG A 181 47.24 8.95 -19.39
N VAL A 182 47.26 7.67 -19.07
CA VAL A 182 48.44 6.99 -18.52
C VAL A 182 49.46 6.92 -19.66
N GLY A 183 50.42 7.85 -19.67
CA GLY A 183 51.55 7.82 -20.59
C GLY A 183 51.96 9.19 -21.09
N ASP A 184 52.69 9.93 -20.25
CA ASP A 184 53.70 10.91 -20.67
C ASP A 184 54.72 10.99 -19.53
N ARG A 185 55.63 10.01 -19.51
CA ARG A 185 56.92 10.06 -18.82
C ARG A 185 57.86 9.02 -19.43
#